data_AF-A0A838JX13-F1
#
_entry.id   AF-A0A838JX13-F1
#
_cell.length_a   1.000
_cell.length_b   1.000
_cell.length_c   1.000
_cell.angle_alpha   90.00
_cell.angle_beta   90.00
_cell.angle_gamma   90.00
#
_symmetry.space_group_name_H-M   'P 1'
#
loop_
_entity.id
_entity.type
_entity.pdbx_description
1 polymer ?
#
loop_
_entity_poly.entity_id
_entity_poly.type
_entity_poly.pdbx_seq_one_letter_code
_entity_poly.pdbx_strand_id
1 'polypeptide(L)'
;MNLSEKQLRERGVFRSLEDIEGDVLEMIAYSIGTLPVGVVGREPARQFTSEEADVLKRGGLTLEVYEGKDDASTQTAERYATMMALALTEDEVQRVLGVKPSRVRQRIADRSLYAIAVGKERRFPQVQFHERDLVPGIGKVLQALPEDLHPVEVESWLTSPNPDLLTSEEEALSPREWLISGGSVSPLVAMAREL
;
A
#
# COMPACT_ATOMS: atom_id res chain seq x y z
N MET A 1 2.71 -10.61 14.87
CA MET A 1 2.68 -9.47 15.82
C MET A 1 1.34 -9.52 16.53
N ASN A 2 1.26 -9.54 17.86
CA ASN A 2 -0.03 -9.61 18.57
C ASN A 2 -0.44 -8.18 18.98
N LEU A 3 -1.31 -7.53 18.20
CA LEU A 3 -1.82 -6.19 18.48
C LEU A 3 -2.97 -6.28 19.50
N SER A 4 -2.92 -5.48 20.56
CA SER A 4 -4.05 -5.37 21.50
C SER A 4 -5.20 -4.56 20.90
N GLU A 5 -6.44 -4.80 21.35
CA GLU A 5 -7.60 -3.98 20.96
C GLU A 5 -7.39 -2.49 21.21
N LYS A 6 -6.67 -2.13 22.28
CA LYS A 6 -6.31 -0.73 22.56
C LYS A 6 -5.48 -0.13 21.42
N GLN A 7 -4.46 -0.87 20.95
CA GLN A 7 -3.60 -0.43 19.85
C GLN A 7 -4.33 -0.40 18.50
N LEU A 8 -5.38 -1.20 18.33
CA LEU A 8 -6.27 -1.14 17.17
C LEU A 8 -7.14 0.12 17.20
N ARG A 9 -7.72 0.45 18.36
CA ARG A 9 -8.53 1.66 18.55
C ARG A 9 -7.72 2.95 18.35
N GLU A 10 -6.48 2.97 18.82
CA GLU A 10 -5.54 4.08 18.58
C GLU A 10 -5.25 4.31 17.09
N ARG A 11 -5.39 3.25 16.27
CA ARG A 11 -5.26 3.28 14.82
C ARG A 11 -6.58 3.51 14.07
N GLY A 12 -7.68 3.77 14.79
CA GLY A 12 -9.00 3.98 14.21
C GLY A 12 -9.72 2.69 13.79
N VAL A 13 -9.20 1.52 14.16
CA VAL A 13 -9.84 0.23 13.94
C VAL A 13 -10.74 -0.08 15.14
N PHE A 14 -12.04 -0.20 14.90
CA PHE A 14 -13.07 -0.34 15.94
C PHE A 14 -13.73 -1.72 15.96
N ARG A 15 -13.57 -2.49 14.88
CA ARG A 15 -13.92 -3.91 14.76
C ARG A 15 -13.07 -4.81 15.64
N SER A 16 -13.62 -5.97 16.03
CA SER A 16 -12.97 -6.88 16.98
C SER A 16 -11.79 -7.64 16.35
N LEU A 17 -10.91 -8.23 17.17
CA LEU A 17 -9.84 -9.10 16.67
C LEU A 17 -10.40 -10.32 15.93
N GLU A 18 -11.52 -10.87 16.39
CA GLU A 18 -12.20 -12.00 15.72
C GLU A 18 -12.71 -11.62 14.32
N ASP A 19 -13.25 -10.41 14.17
CA ASP A 19 -13.66 -9.89 12.85
C ASP A 19 -12.45 -9.68 11.93
N ILE A 20 -11.31 -9.24 12.48
CA ILE A 20 -10.07 -9.06 11.71
C ILE A 20 -9.51 -10.42 11.28
N GLU A 21 -9.45 -11.39 12.19
CA GLU A 21 -8.97 -12.75 11.89
C GLU A 21 -9.83 -13.43 10.82
N GLY A 22 -11.17 -13.25 10.88
CA GLY A 22 -12.09 -13.73 9.86
C GLY A 22 -11.81 -13.11 8.48
N ASP A 23 -11.58 -11.79 8.42
CA ASP A 23 -11.27 -11.09 7.18
C ASP A 23 -9.89 -11.47 6.61
N VAL A 24 -8.87 -11.67 7.46
CA VAL A 24 -7.49 -11.94 7.03
C VAL A 24 -7.41 -13.15 6.09
N LEU A 25 -8.18 -14.21 6.36
CA LEU A 25 -8.16 -15.42 5.53
C LEU A 25 -8.76 -15.16 4.14
N GLU A 26 -9.85 -14.40 4.07
CA GLU A 26 -10.47 -13.97 2.82
C GLU A 26 -9.54 -13.03 2.04
N MET A 27 -8.84 -12.12 2.74
CA MET A 27 -7.91 -11.18 2.13
C MET A 27 -6.66 -11.90 1.59
N ILE A 28 -6.09 -12.87 2.31
CA ILE A 28 -4.98 -13.70 1.81
C ILE A 28 -5.42 -14.46 0.56
N ALA A 29 -6.60 -15.08 0.57
CA ALA A 29 -7.13 -15.78 -0.60
C ALA A 29 -7.35 -14.83 -1.80
N TYR A 30 -7.89 -13.63 -1.56
CA TYR A 30 -8.04 -12.59 -2.56
C TYR A 30 -6.68 -12.14 -3.10
N SER A 31 -5.68 -11.95 -2.23
CA SER A 31 -4.32 -11.55 -2.61
C SER A 31 -3.69 -12.58 -3.56
N ILE A 32 -3.73 -13.86 -3.18
CA ILE A 32 -3.23 -14.94 -4.03
C ILE A 32 -3.96 -14.97 -5.39
N GLY A 33 -5.26 -14.67 -5.41
CA GLY A 33 -6.07 -14.70 -6.63
C GLY A 33 -6.00 -13.43 -7.50
N THR A 34 -5.57 -12.28 -6.96
CA THR A 34 -5.59 -10.97 -7.64
C THR A 34 -4.23 -10.33 -7.80
N LEU A 35 -3.20 -10.83 -7.11
CA LEU A 35 -1.83 -10.58 -7.52
C LEU A 35 -1.77 -10.90 -9.01
N PRO A 36 -1.23 -10.01 -9.85
CA PRO A 36 -0.77 -10.46 -11.14
C PRO A 36 0.22 -11.56 -10.82
N VAL A 37 -0.20 -12.80 -10.96
CA VAL A 37 0.69 -13.93 -11.19
C VAL A 37 1.23 -13.70 -12.60
N GLY A 38 1.94 -12.58 -12.78
CA GLY A 38 3.10 -12.60 -13.61
C GLY A 38 3.93 -13.72 -13.03
N VAL A 39 3.89 -14.87 -13.68
CA VAL A 39 5.10 -15.65 -13.87
C VAL A 39 5.58 -16.50 -12.68
N VAL A 40 5.10 -16.31 -11.45
CA VAL A 40 5.51 -17.15 -10.31
C VAL A 40 4.84 -18.53 -10.43
N GLY A 41 5.53 -19.46 -11.07
CA GLY A 41 5.08 -20.84 -11.32
C GLY A 41 5.33 -21.37 -12.74
N ARG A 42 5.82 -20.55 -13.68
CA ARG A 42 6.36 -21.06 -14.96
C ARG A 42 7.88 -20.95 -14.91
N GLU A 43 8.58 -22.03 -15.26
CA GLU A 43 10.02 -22.04 -15.53
C GLU A 43 10.45 -20.69 -16.15
N PRO A 44 11.24 -19.84 -15.47
CA PRO A 44 11.56 -18.49 -15.94
C PRO A 44 12.16 -18.49 -17.35
N ALA A 45 12.91 -19.55 -17.68
CA ALA A 45 13.45 -19.81 -19.02
C ALA A 45 12.39 -19.89 -20.14
N ARG A 46 11.11 -20.16 -19.85
CA ARG A 46 10.02 -20.26 -20.85
C ARG A 46 9.32 -18.93 -21.16
N GLN A 47 9.70 -17.85 -20.48
CA GLN A 47 9.09 -16.53 -20.68
C GLN A 47 9.90 -15.64 -21.61
N PHE A 48 11.10 -16.09 -21.91
CA PHE A 48 12.03 -15.42 -22.79
C PHE A 48 12.25 -16.31 -24.01
N THR A 49 12.43 -15.69 -25.17
CA THR A 49 13.05 -16.36 -26.30
C THR A 49 14.48 -16.79 -25.93
N SER A 50 15.05 -17.74 -26.69
CA SER A 50 16.43 -18.19 -26.43
C SER A 50 17.45 -17.05 -26.48
N GLU A 51 17.21 -16.06 -27.35
CA GLU A 51 18.09 -14.89 -27.49
C GLU A 51 18.01 -13.95 -26.28
N GLU A 52 16.80 -13.65 -25.78
CA GLU A 52 16.58 -12.86 -24.56
C GLU A 52 17.16 -13.57 -23.33
N ALA A 53 16.96 -14.89 -23.21
CA ALA A 53 17.50 -15.67 -22.11
C ALA A 53 19.03 -15.62 -22.06
N ASP A 54 19.69 -15.66 -23.23
CA ASP A 54 21.14 -15.56 -23.32
C ASP A 54 21.66 -14.15 -22.99
N VAL A 55 20.92 -13.09 -23.35
CA VAL A 55 21.24 -11.72 -22.93
C VAL A 55 21.19 -11.59 -21.41
N LEU A 56 20.13 -12.08 -20.78
CA LEU A 56 19.95 -12.02 -19.33
C LEU A 56 21.04 -12.79 -18.58
N LYS A 57 21.37 -14.00 -19.05
CA LYS A 57 22.47 -14.81 -18.49
C LYS A 57 23.83 -14.13 -18.63
N ARG A 58 24.12 -13.51 -19.77
CA ARG A 58 25.36 -12.72 -19.94
C ARG A 58 25.41 -11.51 -19.00
N GLY A 59 24.26 -10.95 -18.65
CA GLY A 59 24.11 -9.90 -17.63
C GLY A 59 24.25 -10.40 -16.19
N GLY A 60 24.50 -11.70 -15.97
CA GLY A 60 24.65 -12.29 -14.64
C GLY A 60 23.34 -12.69 -13.96
N LEU A 61 22.21 -12.67 -14.67
CA LEU A 61 20.92 -13.11 -14.14
C LEU A 61 20.75 -14.63 -14.31
N THR A 62 20.25 -15.27 -13.26
CA THR A 62 19.91 -16.70 -13.26
C THR A 62 18.44 -16.88 -13.63
N LEU A 63 18.15 -17.78 -14.57
CA LEU A 63 16.77 -18.11 -15.02
C LEU A 63 16.28 -19.45 -14.45
N GLU A 64 16.90 -19.91 -13.37
CA GLU A 64 16.46 -21.07 -12.59
C GLU A 64 15.23 -20.71 -11.76
N VAL A 65 14.40 -21.72 -11.45
CA VAL A 65 13.27 -21.52 -10.54
C VAL A 65 13.83 -21.19 -9.16
N TYR A 66 13.45 -20.02 -8.63
CA TYR A 66 13.82 -19.62 -7.27
C TYR A 66 12.92 -20.35 -6.26
N GLU A 67 13.48 -21.31 -5.53
CA GLU A 67 12.78 -22.07 -4.46
C GLU A 67 13.11 -21.51 -3.06
N GLY A 68 13.38 -20.22 -2.95
CA GLY A 68 13.62 -19.58 -1.65
C GLY A 68 12.34 -19.42 -0.82
N LYS A 69 12.46 -19.56 0.51
CA LYS A 69 11.35 -19.27 1.45
C LYS A 69 10.90 -17.80 1.44
N ASP A 70 11.75 -16.89 0.96
CA ASP A 70 11.52 -15.45 0.87
C ASP A 70 11.38 -15.01 -0.61
N ASP A 71 10.39 -15.55 -1.32
CA ASP A 71 10.04 -15.03 -2.65
C ASP A 71 9.48 -13.61 -2.50
N ALA A 72 9.88 -12.69 -3.38
CA ALA A 72 9.41 -11.30 -3.40
C ALA A 72 7.87 -11.22 -3.55
N SER A 73 7.27 -12.22 -4.20
CA SER A 73 5.80 -12.37 -4.27
C SER A 73 5.18 -12.69 -2.92
N THR A 74 5.82 -13.54 -2.10
CA THR A 74 5.37 -13.85 -0.74
C THR A 74 5.44 -12.61 0.14
N GLN A 75 6.54 -11.87 0.10
CA GLN A 75 6.67 -10.62 0.85
C GLN A 75 5.62 -9.58 0.44
N THR A 76 5.31 -9.48 -0.86
CA THR A 76 4.26 -8.60 -1.38
C THR A 76 2.88 -9.03 -0.88
N ALA A 77 2.59 -10.34 -0.90
CA ALA A 77 1.34 -10.91 -0.39
C ALA A 77 1.17 -10.66 1.12
N GLU A 78 2.23 -10.84 1.91
CA GLU A 78 2.24 -10.58 3.35
C GLU A 78 2.01 -9.10 3.68
N ARG A 79 2.69 -8.19 2.94
CA ARG A 79 2.47 -6.74 3.07
C ARG A 79 1.04 -6.37 2.73
N TYR A 80 0.52 -6.86 1.60
CA TYR A 80 -0.86 -6.61 1.22
C TYR A 80 -1.84 -7.13 2.27
N ALA A 81 -1.70 -8.38 2.72
CA ALA A 81 -2.59 -8.95 3.74
C ALA A 81 -2.55 -8.14 5.04
N THR A 82 -1.36 -7.71 5.48
CA THR A 82 -1.19 -6.87 6.68
C THR A 82 -1.86 -5.51 6.50
N MET A 83 -1.63 -4.85 5.37
CA MET A 83 -2.25 -3.56 5.03
C MET A 83 -3.77 -3.68 5.04
N MET A 84 -4.32 -4.73 4.42
CA MET A 84 -5.76 -4.96 4.32
C MET A 84 -6.41 -5.30 5.66
N ALA A 85 -5.72 -6.07 6.52
CA ALA A 85 -6.18 -6.40 7.86
C ALA A 85 -6.30 -5.16 8.76
N LEU A 86 -5.42 -4.17 8.54
CA LEU A 86 -5.41 -2.91 9.27
C LEU A 86 -6.26 -1.82 8.60
N ALA A 87 -6.55 -1.94 7.30
CA ALA A 87 -7.31 -0.96 6.56
C ALA A 87 -8.71 -0.74 7.16
N LEU A 88 -9.11 0.52 7.23
CA LEU A 88 -10.41 0.92 7.77
C LEU A 88 -11.55 0.53 6.83
N THR A 89 -12.73 0.31 7.40
CA THR A 89 -14.01 0.22 6.67
C THR A 89 -14.60 1.61 6.43
N GLU A 90 -15.60 1.74 5.55
CA GLU A 90 -16.27 3.04 5.29
C GLU A 90 -16.86 3.64 6.58
N ASP A 91 -17.42 2.82 7.46
CA ASP A 91 -17.98 3.28 8.74
C ASP A 91 -16.91 3.75 9.72
N GLU A 92 -15.74 3.10 9.73
CA GLU A 92 -14.61 3.54 10.55
C GLU A 92 -14.02 4.84 10.01
N VAL A 93 -13.91 5.02 8.70
CA VAL A 93 -13.48 6.28 8.09
C VAL A 93 -14.42 7.42 8.46
N GLN A 94 -15.74 7.20 8.41
CA GLN A 94 -16.71 8.20 8.85
C GLN A 94 -16.50 8.62 10.31
N ARG A 95 -16.20 7.66 11.19
CA ARG A 95 -15.92 7.91 12.62
C ARG A 95 -14.61 8.65 12.82
N VAL A 96 -13.53 8.21 12.16
CA VAL A 96 -12.20 8.83 12.26
C VAL A 96 -12.27 10.27 11.79
N LEU A 97 -12.81 10.52 10.59
CA LEU A 97 -12.86 11.85 9.99
C LEU A 97 -14.01 12.72 10.52
N GLY A 98 -14.96 12.15 11.26
CA GLY A 98 -16.17 12.85 11.72
C GLY A 98 -17.08 13.33 10.59
N VAL A 99 -17.13 12.60 9.47
CA VAL A 99 -17.88 12.99 8.26
C VAL A 99 -18.98 12.01 7.90
N LYS A 100 -19.96 12.48 7.11
CA LYS A 100 -21.06 11.66 6.59
C LYS A 100 -20.61 10.78 5.41
N PRO A 101 -21.32 9.68 5.08
CA PRO A 101 -20.98 8.80 3.94
C PRO A 101 -20.83 9.55 2.61
N SER A 102 -21.66 10.58 2.38
CA SER A 102 -21.60 11.39 1.17
C SER A 102 -20.26 12.09 0.99
N ARG A 103 -19.63 12.55 2.08
CA ARG A 103 -18.30 13.17 2.04
C ARG A 103 -17.22 12.13 1.75
N VAL A 104 -17.32 10.93 2.31
CA VAL A 104 -16.39 9.83 2.01
C VAL A 104 -16.44 9.49 0.52
N ARG A 105 -17.64 9.30 -0.03
CA ARG A 105 -17.82 9.01 -1.47
C ARG A 105 -17.30 10.12 -2.37
N GLN A 106 -17.51 11.38 -1.99
CA GLN A 106 -16.95 12.51 -2.72
C GLN A 106 -15.41 12.45 -2.74
N ARG A 107 -14.77 12.20 -1.59
CA ARG A 107 -13.31 12.12 -1.49
C ARG A 107 -12.70 10.95 -2.28
N ILE A 108 -13.46 9.86 -2.43
CA ILE A 108 -13.04 8.76 -3.30
C ILE A 108 -13.17 9.19 -4.77
N ALA A 109 -14.28 9.84 -5.14
CA ALA A 109 -14.52 10.28 -6.51
C ALA A 109 -13.51 11.35 -6.98
N ASP A 110 -13.09 12.25 -6.08
CA ASP A 110 -12.06 13.24 -6.38
C ASP A 110 -10.63 12.75 -6.12
N ARG A 111 -10.46 11.45 -5.81
CA ARG A 111 -9.17 10.79 -5.53
C ARG A 111 -8.37 11.41 -4.38
N SER A 112 -9.00 12.17 -3.48
CA SER A 112 -8.37 12.71 -2.27
C SER A 112 -8.40 11.76 -1.07
N LEU A 113 -9.04 10.59 -1.22
CA LEU A 113 -9.07 9.49 -0.26
C LEU A 113 -8.85 8.17 -0.99
N TYR A 114 -7.82 7.43 -0.60
CA TYR A 114 -7.43 6.18 -1.23
C TYR A 114 -8.24 5.01 -0.68
N ALA A 115 -8.85 4.25 -1.58
CA ALA A 115 -9.68 3.10 -1.25
C ALA A 115 -9.35 1.93 -2.16
N ILE A 116 -9.19 0.76 -1.57
CA ILE A 116 -8.98 -0.51 -2.27
C ILE A 116 -10.33 -1.22 -2.33
N ALA A 117 -10.74 -1.62 -3.53
CA ALA A 117 -11.96 -2.41 -3.73
C ALA A 117 -11.68 -3.88 -3.43
N VAL A 118 -12.49 -4.50 -2.57
CA VAL A 118 -12.49 -5.95 -2.32
C VAL A 118 -13.90 -6.48 -2.46
N GLY A 119 -14.16 -7.16 -3.56
CA GLY A 119 -15.52 -7.59 -3.91
C GLY A 119 -16.48 -6.40 -4.00
N LYS A 120 -17.44 -6.34 -3.06
CA LYS A 120 -18.42 -5.24 -2.96
C LYS A 120 -18.03 -4.17 -1.95
N GLU A 121 -16.99 -4.41 -1.16
CA GLU A 121 -16.58 -3.54 -0.08
C GLU A 121 -15.39 -2.67 -0.48
N ARG A 122 -15.15 -1.64 0.33
CA ARG A 122 -13.98 -0.79 0.24
C ARG A 122 -13.20 -0.85 1.53
N ARG A 123 -11.88 -0.86 1.41
CA ARG A 123 -10.93 -0.81 2.51
C ARG A 123 -10.03 0.40 2.32
N PHE A 124 -9.75 1.11 3.39
CA PHE A 124 -9.04 2.38 3.38
C PHE A 124 -7.72 2.22 4.14
N PRO A 125 -6.58 2.07 3.44
CA PRO A 125 -5.29 1.82 4.08
C PRO A 125 -4.95 2.85 5.15
N GLN A 126 -4.46 2.41 6.31
CA GLN A 126 -4.17 3.29 7.45
C GLN A 126 -3.09 4.33 7.16
N VAL A 127 -2.18 4.03 6.22
CA VAL A 127 -1.04 4.90 5.87
C VAL A 127 -1.46 6.34 5.57
N GLN A 128 -2.69 6.54 5.06
CA GLN A 128 -3.19 7.87 4.71
C GLN A 128 -3.77 8.68 5.87
N PHE A 129 -3.90 8.08 7.06
CA PHE A 129 -4.47 8.71 8.25
C PHE A 129 -3.39 9.09 9.26
N HIS A 130 -3.67 10.15 10.00
CA HIS A 130 -2.87 10.60 11.13
C HIS A 130 -3.82 11.16 12.20
N GLU A 131 -3.72 10.61 13.41
CA GLU A 131 -4.64 10.92 14.53
C GLU A 131 -6.12 10.69 14.15
N ARG A 132 -6.91 11.77 14.04
CA ARG A 132 -8.33 11.74 13.68
C ARG A 132 -8.61 12.47 12.37
N ASP A 133 -7.62 12.54 11.49
CA ASP A 133 -7.76 13.12 10.16
C ASP A 133 -6.90 12.38 9.13
N LEU A 134 -6.95 12.83 7.89
CA LEU A 134 -5.98 12.47 6.87
C LEU A 134 -4.64 13.13 7.17
N VAL A 135 -3.56 12.47 6.74
CA VAL A 135 -2.23 13.08 6.71
C VAL A 135 -2.33 14.44 5.97
N PRO A 136 -1.81 15.54 6.54
CA PRO A 136 -1.94 16.86 5.94
C PRO A 136 -1.45 16.89 4.49
N GLY A 137 -2.26 17.44 3.58
CA GLY A 137 -1.87 17.55 2.17
C GLY A 137 -1.89 16.25 1.36
N ILE A 138 -2.10 15.08 1.98
CA ILE A 138 -2.01 13.78 1.29
C ILE A 138 -2.98 13.64 0.12
N GLY A 139 -4.17 14.26 0.22
CA GLY A 139 -5.16 14.20 -0.86
C GLY A 139 -4.63 14.72 -2.21
N LYS A 140 -3.73 15.72 -2.20
CA LYS A 140 -3.09 16.21 -3.43
C LYS A 140 -2.07 15.22 -3.99
N VAL A 141 -1.39 14.49 -3.11
CA VAL A 141 -0.44 13.45 -3.49
C VAL A 141 -1.18 12.26 -4.09
N LEU A 142 -2.26 11.80 -3.45
CA LEU A 142 -3.12 10.71 -3.95
C LEU A 142 -3.74 11.00 -5.32
N GLN A 143 -4.13 12.26 -5.55
CA GLN A 143 -4.60 12.73 -6.86
C GLN A 143 -3.53 12.69 -7.96
N ALA A 144 -2.25 12.75 -7.57
CA ALA A 144 -1.12 12.81 -8.49
C ALA A 144 -0.55 11.43 -8.84
N LEU A 145 -0.78 10.42 -7.99
CA LEU A 145 -0.35 9.04 -8.23
C LEU A 145 -1.00 8.46 -9.50
N PRO A 146 -0.32 7.59 -10.26
CA PRO A 146 -0.95 6.76 -11.29
C PRO A 146 -2.07 5.88 -10.69
N GLU A 147 -3.11 5.61 -11.49
CA GLU A 147 -4.29 4.84 -11.03
C GLU A 147 -4.06 3.33 -11.02
N ASP A 148 -3.04 2.86 -11.74
CA ASP A 148 -2.70 1.46 -11.95
C ASP A 148 -1.63 0.95 -10.98
N LEU A 149 -1.15 1.79 -10.06
CA LEU A 149 -0.21 1.37 -9.03
C LEU A 149 -0.79 0.26 -8.16
N HIS A 150 0.03 -0.75 -7.87
CA HIS A 150 -0.36 -1.79 -6.95
C HIS A 150 -0.48 -1.21 -5.53
N PRO A 151 -1.45 -1.63 -4.70
CA PRO A 151 -1.62 -1.04 -3.37
C PRO A 151 -0.39 -1.11 -2.44
N VAL A 152 0.40 -2.18 -2.54
CA VAL A 152 1.66 -2.31 -1.79
C VAL A 152 2.70 -1.30 -2.26
N GLU A 153 2.69 -0.92 -3.54
CA GLU A 153 3.58 0.10 -4.08
C GLU A 153 3.22 1.49 -3.55
N VAL A 154 1.92 1.82 -3.51
CA VAL A 154 1.43 3.06 -2.89
C VAL A 154 1.84 3.14 -1.41
N GLU A 155 1.63 2.07 -0.65
CA GLU A 155 2.02 2.02 0.76
C GLU A 155 3.54 2.14 0.92
N SER A 156 4.31 1.40 0.13
CA SER A 156 5.78 1.42 0.17
C SER A 156 6.32 2.80 -0.16
N TRP A 157 5.79 3.46 -1.19
CA TRP A 157 6.21 4.80 -1.58
C TRP A 157 5.91 5.82 -0.47
N LEU A 158 4.73 5.74 0.15
CA LEU A 158 4.36 6.65 1.25
C LEU A 158 5.20 6.45 2.52
N THR A 159 5.73 5.25 2.76
CA THR A 159 6.39 4.87 4.04
C THR A 159 7.89 4.65 3.95
N SER A 160 8.46 4.54 2.76
CA SER A 160 9.91 4.37 2.60
C SER A 160 10.62 5.72 2.69
N PRO A 161 11.73 5.83 3.44
CA PRO A 161 12.58 7.02 3.45
C PRO A 161 13.02 7.41 2.03
N ASN A 162 12.91 8.70 1.71
CA ASN A 162 13.33 9.25 0.42
C ASN A 162 14.51 10.22 0.62
N PRO A 163 15.65 10.02 -0.08
CA PRO A 163 16.83 10.88 0.06
C PRO A 163 16.60 12.34 -0.35
N ASP A 164 15.54 12.64 -1.11
CA ASP A 164 15.18 14.01 -1.49
C ASP A 164 14.35 14.74 -0.42
N LEU A 165 13.92 14.04 0.64
CA LEU A 165 13.08 14.56 1.72
C LEU A 165 13.87 14.61 3.04
N LEU A 166 14.89 15.46 3.09
CA LEU A 166 15.78 15.56 4.24
C LEU A 166 15.27 16.54 5.31
N THR A 167 15.46 16.19 6.56
CA THR A 167 15.35 17.13 7.69
C THR A 167 16.52 18.12 7.69
N SER A 168 16.48 19.11 8.60
CA SER A 168 17.63 19.99 8.86
C SER A 168 18.87 19.25 9.38
N GLU A 169 18.71 18.02 9.86
CA GLU A 169 19.78 17.17 10.39
C GLU A 169 20.22 16.09 9.38
N GLU A 170 19.87 16.25 8.10
CA GLU A 170 20.20 15.33 6.99
C GLU A 170 19.61 13.91 7.14
N GLU A 171 18.56 13.74 7.95
CA GLU A 171 17.82 12.48 8.04
C GLU A 171 16.76 12.40 6.92
N ALA A 172 16.74 11.28 6.20
CA ALA A 172 15.75 11.03 5.15
C ALA A 172 14.39 10.63 5.74
N LEU A 173 13.35 11.38 5.40
CA LEU A 173 11.97 11.09 5.76
C LEU A 173 11.24 10.36 4.64
N SER A 174 10.24 9.57 5.01
CA SER A 174 9.24 9.12 4.05
C SER A 174 8.31 10.26 3.62
N PRO A 175 7.63 10.18 2.46
CA PRO A 175 6.62 11.16 2.05
C PRO A 175 5.55 11.41 3.12
N ARG A 176 5.13 10.36 3.84
CA ARG A 176 4.17 10.51 4.94
C ARG A 176 4.74 11.30 6.11
N GLU A 177 5.95 10.97 6.56
CA GLU A 177 6.60 11.68 7.67
C GLU A 177 6.87 13.13 7.32
N TRP A 178 7.31 13.40 6.08
CA TRP A 178 7.48 14.74 5.55
C TRP A 178 6.19 15.57 5.63
N LEU A 179 5.05 14.99 5.25
CA LEU A 179 3.76 15.69 5.36
C LEU A 179 3.33 15.93 6.81
N ILE A 180 3.54 14.95 7.68
CA ILE A 180 3.22 15.07 9.12
C ILE A 180 4.08 16.13 9.80
N SER A 181 5.35 16.28 9.40
CA SER A 181 6.26 17.31 9.93
C SER A 181 5.97 18.71 9.39
N GLY A 182 4.96 18.87 8.51
CA GLY A 182 4.59 20.16 7.91
C GLY A 182 5.38 20.51 6.65
N GLY A 183 6.08 19.54 6.07
CA GLY A 183 6.80 19.68 4.82
C GLY A 183 5.90 20.06 3.63
N SER A 184 6.51 20.67 2.61
CA SER A 184 5.78 21.11 1.41
C SER A 184 5.25 19.92 0.61
N VAL A 185 3.97 19.99 0.21
CA VAL A 185 3.33 18.97 -0.62
C VAL A 185 3.78 18.99 -2.09
N SER A 186 4.27 20.14 -2.57
CA SER A 186 4.64 20.34 -3.98
C SER A 186 5.70 19.35 -4.51
N PRO A 187 6.84 19.10 -3.82
CA PRO A 187 7.81 18.11 -4.29
C PRO A 187 7.21 16.70 -4.37
N LEU A 188 6.36 16.32 -3.41
CA LEU A 188 5.71 15.01 -3.42
C LEU A 188 4.75 14.83 -4.58
N VAL A 189 4.03 15.88 -4.98
CA VAL A 189 3.15 15.85 -6.15
C VAL A 189 3.95 15.68 -7.44
N ALA A 190 5.16 16.24 -7.53
CA ALA A 190 6.04 16.02 -8.68
C ALA A 190 6.54 14.57 -8.71
N MET A 191 7.10 14.08 -7.61
CA MET A 191 7.58 12.69 -7.48
C MET A 191 6.48 11.66 -7.75
N ALA A 192 5.27 11.89 -7.23
CA ALA A 192 4.14 10.98 -7.39
C ALA A 192 3.73 10.79 -8.86
N ARG A 193 3.97 11.77 -9.73
CA ARG A 193 3.64 11.68 -11.17
C ARG A 193 4.66 10.91 -12.00
N GLU A 194 5.81 10.60 -11.40
CA GLU A 194 6.94 9.93 -12.05
C GLU A 194 7.02 8.43 -11.72
N LEU A 195 6.10 7.93 -10.88
CA LEU A 195 5.87 6.51 -10.67
C LEU A 195 5.18 5.89 -11.89
#